data_AF-A0A1X0I573-F1
#
_entry.id   AF-A0A1X0I573-F1
#
_cell.length_a   1.000
_cell.length_b   1.000
_cell.length_c   1.000
_cell.angle_alpha   90.00
_cell.angle_beta   90.00
_cell.angle_gamma   90.00
#
_symmetry.space_group_name_H-M   'P 1'
#
loop_
_entity.id
_entity.type
_entity.pdbx_description
1 polymer ?
#
loop_
_entity_poly.entity_id
_entity_poly.type
_entity_poly.pdbx_seq_one_letter_code
_entity_poly.pdbx_strand_id
1 'polypeptide(L)'
;MGMLFGLAPWIVYWVLVGNVPFGAAALAGLAVAVIALAIDAVTGKPERTLEIGSAAVFAIVTALTFALGGSFVQRWMLPLSIAGLLVVALAGTLTGKPFVRAFAAAEQPADVVRTELFGRTVGVLTWTWVATAAGMTVSSAIPPIVRADATMLDTGAPLSYVCYWLIPFTLFGLAALASRLLPARMLIGVEDMERETSFVAYDEATIDELYFLAQEHANREVGPGKEAYNVKVGGMGTPLTGDESRKSWPSTYKVRDKRR
;
A
#
# COMPACT_ATOMS: atom_id res chain seq x y z
N MET A 1 -1.96 6.20 9.81
CA MET A 1 -2.24 7.53 9.21
C MET A 1 -1.35 7.86 8.00
N GLY A 2 -0.62 6.90 7.41
CA GLY A 2 0.39 7.21 6.38
C GLY A 2 -0.15 7.48 4.98
N MET A 3 -1.15 6.74 4.52
CA MET A 3 -1.57 6.72 3.10
C MET A 3 -2.16 8.04 2.59
N LEU A 4 -2.88 8.77 3.45
CA LEU A 4 -3.46 10.07 3.10
C LEU A 4 -2.39 11.15 2.89
N PHE A 5 -1.21 10.98 3.49
CA PHE A 5 -0.09 11.91 3.33
C PHE A 5 0.48 11.86 1.91
N GLY A 6 0.66 10.66 1.35
CA GLY A 6 1.10 10.50 -0.05
C GLY A 6 0.05 10.95 -1.07
N LEU A 7 -1.24 10.92 -0.69
CA LEU A 7 -2.34 11.38 -1.53
C LEU A 7 -2.66 12.89 -1.37
N ALA A 8 -1.96 13.60 -0.50
CA ALA A 8 -2.20 15.00 -0.20
C ALA A 8 -2.27 15.94 -1.43
N PRO A 9 -1.33 15.90 -2.40
CA PRO A 9 -1.38 16.82 -3.55
C PRO A 9 -2.62 16.57 -4.43
N TRP A 10 -3.07 15.32 -4.52
CA TRP A 10 -4.27 14.93 -5.24
C TRP A 10 -5.53 15.45 -4.57
N ILE A 11 -5.63 15.27 -3.24
CA ILE A 11 -6.76 15.76 -2.45
C ILE A 11 -6.85 17.28 -2.54
N VAL A 12 -5.74 17.98 -2.36
CA VAL A 12 -5.69 19.45 -2.46
C VAL A 12 -6.14 19.91 -3.84
N TYR A 13 -5.59 19.32 -4.91
CA TYR A 13 -5.96 19.68 -6.27
C TYR A 13 -7.44 19.42 -6.55
N TRP A 14 -7.97 18.26 -6.19
CA TRP A 14 -9.36 17.89 -6.45
C TRP A 14 -10.38 18.74 -5.71
N VAL A 15 -10.07 19.14 -4.47
CA VAL A 15 -10.89 20.11 -3.73
C VAL A 15 -10.85 21.48 -4.42
N LEU A 16 -9.67 21.92 -4.87
CA LEU A 16 -9.52 23.26 -5.43
C LEU A 16 -10.04 23.39 -6.86
N VAL A 17 -9.88 22.38 -7.70
CA VAL A 17 -10.11 22.51 -9.15
C VAL A 17 -11.56 22.86 -9.48
N GLY A 18 -12.52 22.45 -8.65
CA GLY A 18 -13.94 22.82 -8.78
C GLY A 18 -14.34 24.14 -8.10
N ASN A 19 -13.45 24.78 -7.34
CA ASN A 19 -13.78 25.90 -6.44
C ASN A 19 -12.96 27.17 -6.71
N VAL A 20 -11.79 27.07 -7.34
CA VAL A 20 -10.90 28.20 -7.64
C VAL A 20 -10.42 28.16 -9.09
N PRO A 21 -9.77 29.21 -9.62
CA PRO A 21 -9.21 29.18 -10.97
C PRO A 21 -8.25 28.00 -11.18
N PHE A 22 -8.37 27.33 -12.33
CA PHE A 22 -7.63 26.11 -12.66
C PHE A 22 -6.11 26.23 -12.47
N GLY A 23 -5.51 27.35 -12.90
CA GLY A 23 -4.08 27.59 -12.73
C GLY A 23 -3.66 27.63 -11.26
N ALA A 24 -4.48 28.24 -10.39
CA ALA A 24 -4.23 28.28 -8.96
C ALA A 24 -4.35 26.89 -8.32
N ALA A 25 -5.36 26.10 -8.72
CA ALA A 25 -5.52 24.72 -8.25
C ALA A 25 -4.33 23.84 -8.68
N ALA A 26 -3.90 23.93 -9.94
CA ALA A 26 -2.77 23.17 -10.48
C ALA A 26 -1.44 23.53 -9.76
N LEU A 27 -1.18 24.83 -9.57
CA LEU A 27 0.00 25.29 -8.83
C LEU A 27 -0.01 24.86 -7.37
N ALA A 28 -1.18 24.87 -6.71
CA ALA A 28 -1.30 24.38 -5.34
C ALA A 28 -1.00 22.88 -5.24
N GLY A 29 -1.55 22.06 -6.15
CA GLY A 29 -1.24 20.63 -6.23
C GLY A 29 0.25 20.36 -6.47
N LEU A 30 0.86 21.11 -7.39
CA LEU A 30 2.30 21.02 -7.68
C LEU A 30 3.16 21.42 -6.48
N ALA A 31 2.83 22.53 -5.81
CA ALA A 31 3.56 22.99 -4.63
C ALA A 31 3.53 21.93 -3.51
N VAL A 32 2.36 21.34 -3.23
CA VAL A 32 2.22 20.27 -2.24
C VAL A 32 3.03 19.03 -2.65
N ALA A 33 3.02 18.65 -3.93
CA ALA A 33 3.79 17.51 -4.42
C ALA A 33 5.31 17.73 -4.28
N VAL A 34 5.80 18.94 -4.59
CA VAL A 34 7.22 19.30 -4.44
C VAL A 34 7.63 19.31 -2.96
N ILE A 35 6.79 19.86 -2.08
CA ILE A 35 7.04 19.86 -0.62
C ILE A 35 7.10 18.44 -0.08
N ALA A 36 6.15 17.56 -0.46
CA ALA A 36 6.15 16.16 -0.06
C ALA A 36 7.43 15.44 -0.52
N LEU A 37 7.82 15.63 -1.78
CA LEU A 37 9.04 15.06 -2.34
C LEU A 37 10.31 15.57 -1.62
N ALA A 38 10.34 16.86 -1.25
CA ALA A 38 11.46 17.46 -0.50
C ALA A 38 11.55 16.90 0.92
N ILE A 39 10.43 16.70 1.62
CA ILE A 39 10.39 16.09 2.95
C ILE A 39 10.94 14.66 2.90
N ASP A 40 10.55 13.87 1.91
CA ASP A 40 11.05 12.50 1.75
C ASP A 40 12.51 12.45 1.31
N ALA A 41 12.98 13.47 0.58
CA ALA A 41 14.38 13.67 0.27
C ALA A 41 15.23 13.85 1.53
N VAL A 42 14.79 14.74 2.43
CA VAL A 42 15.50 15.07 3.68
C VAL A 42 15.42 13.95 4.72
N THR A 43 14.30 13.23 4.79
CA THR A 43 14.09 12.15 5.77
C THR A 43 14.69 10.80 5.34
N GLY A 44 15.27 10.72 4.14
CA GLY A 44 15.98 9.52 3.69
C GLY A 44 15.09 8.30 3.44
N LYS A 45 13.79 8.49 3.19
CA LYS A 45 12.88 7.36 2.95
C LYS A 45 13.26 6.63 1.64
N PRO A 46 13.35 5.28 1.67
CA PRO A 46 13.79 4.48 0.52
C PRO A 46 12.72 4.34 -0.58
N GLU A 47 11.44 4.45 -0.24
CA GLU A 47 10.32 4.34 -1.20
C GLU A 47 9.78 5.75 -1.50
N ARG A 48 9.99 6.24 -2.73
CA ARG A 48 9.61 7.60 -3.20
C ARG A 48 8.77 7.60 -4.48
N THR A 49 8.25 6.43 -4.87
CA THR A 49 7.66 6.22 -6.20
C THR A 49 6.39 7.04 -6.39
N LEU A 50 5.57 7.18 -5.34
CA LEU A 50 4.32 7.95 -5.40
C LEU A 50 4.59 9.46 -5.46
N GLU A 51 5.57 9.94 -4.71
CA GLU A 51 5.91 11.36 -4.60
C GLU A 51 6.55 11.86 -5.89
N ILE A 52 7.47 11.08 -6.48
CA ILE A 52 8.06 11.36 -7.79
C ILE A 52 6.96 11.35 -8.87
N GLY A 53 6.11 10.32 -8.86
CA GLY A 53 4.99 10.21 -9.80
C GLY A 53 4.00 11.38 -9.67
N SER A 54 3.68 11.78 -8.45
CA SER A 54 2.78 12.91 -8.17
C SER A 54 3.38 14.22 -8.65
N ALA A 55 4.66 14.49 -8.36
CA ALA A 55 5.34 15.69 -8.83
C ALA A 55 5.38 15.75 -10.37
N ALA A 56 5.67 14.62 -11.03
CA ALA A 56 5.66 14.53 -12.48
C ALA A 56 4.26 14.81 -13.08
N VAL A 57 3.21 14.16 -12.54
CA VAL A 57 1.84 14.38 -13.02
C VAL A 57 1.40 15.82 -12.79
N PHE A 58 1.66 16.40 -11.62
CA PHE A 58 1.27 17.77 -11.34
C PHE A 58 2.05 18.81 -12.15
N ALA A 59 3.30 18.52 -12.50
CA ALA A 59 4.06 19.35 -13.44
C ALA A 59 3.39 19.34 -14.83
N ILE A 60 2.97 18.15 -15.31
CA ILE A 60 2.24 18.00 -16.59
C ILE A 60 0.88 18.70 -16.53
N VAL A 61 0.07 18.46 -15.49
CA VAL A 61 -1.24 19.10 -15.30
C VAL A 61 -1.10 20.62 -15.28
N THR A 62 -0.09 21.15 -14.60
CA THR A 62 0.20 22.58 -14.57
C THR A 62 0.54 23.10 -15.96
N ALA A 63 1.47 22.46 -16.67
CA ALA A 63 1.85 22.85 -18.03
C ALA A 63 0.65 22.83 -18.98
N LEU A 64 -0.17 21.78 -18.96
CA LEU A 64 -1.38 21.67 -19.78
C LEU A 64 -2.42 22.73 -19.42
N THR A 65 -2.55 23.10 -18.15
CA THR A 65 -3.48 24.14 -17.70
C THR A 65 -3.14 25.51 -18.29
N PHE A 66 -1.86 25.83 -18.44
CA PHE A 66 -1.43 27.10 -19.03
C PHE A 66 -1.30 27.05 -20.57
N ALA A 67 -1.06 25.87 -21.14
CA ALA A 67 -0.88 25.70 -22.59
C ALA A 67 -2.20 25.55 -23.35
N LEU A 68 -3.28 25.10 -22.70
CA LEU A 68 -4.54 24.75 -23.35
C LEU A 68 -5.66 25.75 -23.05
N GLY A 69 -6.64 25.84 -23.95
CA GLY A 69 -7.78 26.75 -23.81
C GLY A 69 -8.71 26.37 -22.66
N GLY A 70 -9.40 27.37 -22.08
CA GLY A 70 -10.26 27.20 -20.91
C GLY A 70 -11.35 26.13 -21.07
N SER A 71 -11.91 25.97 -22.27
CA SER A 71 -12.90 24.92 -22.57
C SER A 71 -12.32 23.51 -22.47
N PHE A 72 -11.07 23.31 -22.92
CA PHE A 72 -10.39 22.02 -22.77
C PHE A 72 -10.10 21.75 -21.30
N VAL A 73 -9.58 22.75 -20.58
CA VAL A 73 -9.23 22.64 -19.16
C VAL A 73 -10.46 22.29 -18.32
N GLN A 74 -11.59 22.98 -18.54
CA GLN A 74 -12.86 22.71 -17.85
C GLN A 74 -13.41 21.30 -18.09
N ARG A 75 -13.08 20.71 -19.23
CA ARG A 75 -13.59 19.42 -19.68
C ARG A 75 -12.68 18.26 -19.29
N TRP A 76 -11.37 18.43 -19.38
CA TRP A 76 -10.42 17.31 -19.31
C TRP A 76 -9.52 17.32 -18.09
N MET A 77 -9.37 18.43 -17.36
CA MET A 77 -8.31 18.51 -16.35
C MET A 77 -8.58 17.62 -15.12
N LEU A 78 -9.85 17.45 -14.71
CA LEU A 78 -10.19 16.50 -13.66
C LEU A 78 -9.94 15.04 -14.10
N PRO A 79 -10.48 14.56 -15.24
CA PRO A 79 -10.17 13.21 -15.77
C PRO A 79 -8.69 12.94 -15.95
N LEU A 80 -7.93 13.89 -16.50
CA LEU A 80 -6.49 13.75 -16.73
C LEU A 80 -5.71 13.62 -15.41
N SER A 81 -6.11 14.35 -14.36
CA SER A 81 -5.49 14.20 -13.05
C SER A 81 -5.75 12.81 -12.45
N ILE A 82 -6.98 12.29 -12.55
CA ILE A 82 -7.34 10.97 -12.03
C ILE A 82 -6.62 9.88 -12.83
N ALA A 83 -6.55 10.03 -14.16
CA ALA A 83 -5.78 9.15 -15.03
C ALA A 83 -4.29 9.16 -14.67
N GLY A 84 -3.73 10.33 -14.34
CA GLY A 84 -2.37 10.47 -13.85
C GLY A 84 -2.12 9.66 -12.57
N LEU A 85 -3.04 9.72 -11.60
CA LEU A 85 -2.97 8.89 -10.39
C LEU A 85 -3.01 7.39 -10.73
N LEU A 86 -3.92 6.98 -11.62
CA LEU A 86 -4.01 5.60 -12.09
C LEU A 86 -2.69 5.13 -12.72
N VAL A 87 -2.08 5.94 -13.58
CA VAL A 87 -0.79 5.62 -14.23
C VAL A 87 0.32 5.47 -13.20
N VAL A 88 0.42 6.39 -12.23
CA VAL A 88 1.44 6.31 -11.16
C VAL A 88 1.23 5.06 -10.31
N ALA A 89 -0.02 4.77 -9.93
CA ALA A 89 -0.34 3.57 -9.17
C ALA A 89 0.03 2.30 -9.95
N LEU A 90 -0.43 2.19 -11.20
CA LEU A 90 -0.19 1.03 -12.04
C LEU A 90 1.29 0.84 -12.36
N ALA A 91 2.03 1.91 -12.69
CA ALA A 91 3.47 1.85 -12.91
C ALA A 91 4.21 1.37 -11.65
N GLY A 92 3.83 1.86 -10.47
CA GLY A 92 4.34 1.36 -9.19
C GLY A 92 4.07 -0.13 -8.99
N THR A 93 2.85 -0.60 -9.31
CA THR A 93 2.51 -2.03 -9.21
C THR A 93 3.33 -2.91 -10.14
N LEU A 94 3.48 -2.50 -11.41
CA LEU A 94 4.15 -3.29 -12.44
C LEU A 94 5.67 -3.32 -12.26
N THR A 95 6.24 -2.29 -11.61
CA THR A 95 7.66 -2.23 -11.25
C THR A 95 7.97 -2.92 -9.91
N GLY A 96 6.97 -3.54 -9.27
CA GLY A 96 7.13 -4.24 -7.99
C GLY A 96 7.25 -3.31 -6.77
N LYS A 97 6.97 -2.01 -6.94
CA LYS A 97 7.05 -0.97 -5.90
C LYS A 97 5.67 -0.32 -5.69
N PRO A 98 4.65 -1.07 -5.24
CA PRO A 98 3.33 -0.50 -5.04
C PRO A 98 3.35 0.50 -3.88
N PHE A 99 2.82 1.71 -4.11
CA PHE A 99 2.85 2.79 -3.11
C PHE A 99 2.22 2.40 -1.77
N VAL A 100 1.20 1.53 -1.81
CA VAL A 100 0.50 1.01 -0.62
C VAL A 100 1.46 0.31 0.34
N ARG A 101 2.53 -0.33 -0.17
CA ARG A 101 3.50 -1.07 0.65
C ARG A 101 4.21 -0.15 1.64
N ALA A 102 4.69 1.01 1.18
CA ALA A 102 5.35 2.01 2.02
C ALA A 102 4.50 2.38 3.24
N PHE A 103 3.21 2.62 2.99
CA PHE A 103 2.27 3.03 4.02
C PHE A 103 1.85 1.89 4.94
N ALA A 104 1.61 0.70 4.39
CA ALA A 104 1.26 -0.47 5.18
C ALA A 104 2.42 -0.93 6.08
N ALA A 105 3.66 -0.85 5.58
CA ALA A 105 4.85 -1.24 6.34
C ALA A 105 5.16 -0.26 7.48
N ALA A 106 4.88 1.04 7.30
CA ALA A 106 5.09 2.03 8.35
C ALA A 106 4.18 1.85 9.59
N GLU A 107 3.07 1.12 9.44
CA GLU A 107 2.09 0.87 10.50
C GLU A 107 2.24 -0.50 11.17
N GLN A 108 3.23 -1.31 10.73
CA GLN A 108 3.40 -2.69 11.19
C GLN A 108 4.83 -2.93 11.70
N PRO A 109 5.02 -3.79 12.72
CA PRO A 109 6.36 -4.15 13.18
C PRO A 109 7.12 -4.96 12.12
N ALA A 110 8.46 -4.86 12.16
CA ALA A 110 9.34 -5.37 11.09
C ALA A 110 9.24 -6.89 10.85
N ASP A 111 8.84 -7.65 11.87
CA ASP A 111 8.59 -9.08 11.78
C ASP A 111 7.32 -9.40 10.96
N VAL A 112 6.26 -8.59 11.09
CA VAL A 112 5.02 -8.73 10.30
C VAL A 112 5.25 -8.38 8.83
N VAL A 113 6.03 -7.34 8.53
CA VAL A 113 6.31 -6.87 7.15
C VAL A 113 6.99 -7.94 6.28
N ARG A 114 7.69 -8.90 6.90
CA ARG A 114 8.38 -10.00 6.21
C ARG A 114 7.48 -11.21 5.92
N THR A 115 6.27 -11.25 6.45
CA THR A 115 5.36 -12.40 6.27
C THR A 115 4.71 -12.43 4.89
N GLU A 116 4.39 -13.64 4.40
CA GLU A 116 3.64 -13.81 3.14
C GLU A 116 2.23 -13.20 3.24
N LEU A 117 1.59 -13.28 4.42
CA LEU A 117 0.28 -12.68 4.68
C LEU A 117 0.29 -11.15 4.51
N PHE A 118 1.34 -10.49 4.99
CA PHE A 118 1.52 -9.06 4.74
C PHE A 118 1.64 -8.77 3.24
N GLY A 119 2.45 -9.57 2.52
CA GLY A 119 2.57 -9.47 1.06
C GLY A 119 1.22 -9.62 0.33
N ARG A 120 0.41 -10.61 0.72
CA ARG A 120 -0.93 -10.84 0.17
C ARG A 120 -1.88 -9.68 0.48
N THR A 121 -1.86 -9.18 1.71
CA THR A 121 -2.69 -8.04 2.15
C THR A 121 -2.35 -6.78 1.36
N VAL A 122 -1.05 -6.46 1.24
CA VAL A 122 -0.56 -5.35 0.42
C VAL A 122 -0.97 -5.53 -1.04
N GLY A 123 -0.90 -6.74 -1.58
CA GLY A 123 -1.31 -7.05 -2.95
C GLY A 123 -2.80 -6.75 -3.20
N VAL A 124 -3.69 -7.24 -2.33
CA VAL A 124 -5.13 -6.98 -2.42
C VAL A 124 -5.43 -5.48 -2.31
N LEU A 125 -4.80 -4.81 -1.35
CA LEU A 125 -5.02 -3.38 -1.13
C LEU A 125 -4.52 -2.54 -2.30
N THR A 126 -3.37 -2.92 -2.87
CA THR A 126 -2.82 -2.32 -4.08
C THR A 126 -3.78 -2.41 -5.25
N TRP A 127 -4.29 -3.62 -5.56
CA TRP A 127 -5.25 -3.80 -6.66
C TRP A 127 -6.58 -3.11 -6.40
N THR A 128 -7.00 -2.99 -5.14
CA THR A 128 -8.19 -2.20 -4.76
C THR A 128 -8.01 -0.73 -5.14
N TRP A 129 -6.84 -0.14 -4.85
CA TRP A 129 -6.54 1.24 -5.23
C TRP A 129 -6.43 1.43 -6.75
N VAL A 130 -5.82 0.47 -7.46
CA VAL A 130 -5.77 0.49 -8.94
C VAL A 130 -7.18 0.42 -9.54
N ALA A 131 -8.03 -0.50 -9.08
CA ALA A 131 -9.41 -0.63 -9.54
C ALA A 131 -10.23 0.63 -9.24
N THR A 132 -10.01 1.24 -8.08
CA THR A 132 -10.64 2.51 -7.69
C THR A 132 -10.24 3.63 -8.65
N ALA A 133 -8.94 3.84 -8.86
CA ALA A 133 -8.44 4.87 -9.77
C ALA A 133 -8.91 4.62 -11.23
N ALA A 134 -9.02 3.37 -11.65
CA ALA A 134 -9.58 2.99 -12.94
C ALA A 134 -11.07 3.35 -13.05
N GLY A 135 -11.88 3.00 -12.04
CA GLY A 135 -13.30 3.36 -12.00
C GLY A 135 -13.53 4.87 -11.98
N MET A 136 -12.73 5.60 -11.21
CA MET A 136 -12.74 7.07 -11.20
C MET A 136 -12.38 7.66 -12.57
N THR A 137 -11.37 7.10 -13.25
CA THR A 137 -10.93 7.56 -14.58
C THR A 137 -12.02 7.32 -15.63
N VAL A 138 -12.56 6.10 -15.68
CA VAL A 138 -13.61 5.74 -16.63
C VAL A 138 -14.85 6.61 -16.41
N SER A 139 -15.30 6.75 -15.16
CA SER A 139 -16.44 7.60 -14.83
C SER A 139 -16.23 9.04 -15.28
N SER A 140 -15.12 9.66 -14.84
CA SER A 140 -14.85 11.07 -15.16
C SER A 140 -14.60 11.32 -16.65
N ALA A 141 -14.18 10.31 -17.42
CA ALA A 141 -14.02 10.40 -18.87
C ALA A 141 -15.34 10.32 -19.67
N ILE A 142 -16.46 9.89 -19.07
CA ILE A 142 -17.75 9.79 -19.78
C ILE A 142 -18.28 11.16 -20.24
N PRO A 143 -18.47 12.18 -19.38
CA PRO A 143 -18.95 13.49 -19.81
C PRO A 143 -18.13 14.12 -20.94
N PRO A 144 -16.77 14.17 -20.87
CA PRO A 144 -15.98 14.78 -21.91
C PRO A 144 -15.89 13.94 -23.19
N ILE A 145 -16.37 12.69 -23.24
CA ILE A 145 -16.48 11.93 -24.49
C ILE A 145 -17.86 12.12 -25.12
N VAL A 146 -18.92 12.08 -24.30
CA VAL A 146 -20.31 12.09 -24.78
C VAL A 146 -20.79 13.49 -25.15
N ARG A 147 -20.29 14.53 -24.47
CA ARG A 147 -20.78 15.91 -24.63
C ARG A 147 -19.65 16.89 -24.94
N ALA A 148 -19.86 17.75 -25.94
CA ALA A 148 -18.88 18.75 -26.35
C ALA A 148 -18.76 19.91 -25.34
N ASP A 149 -19.89 20.22 -24.70
CA ASP A 149 -20.10 21.28 -23.72
C ASP A 149 -19.96 20.82 -22.27
N ALA A 150 -19.50 19.57 -22.04
CA ALA A 150 -19.32 19.05 -20.70
C ALA A 150 -18.29 19.87 -19.92
N THR A 151 -18.70 20.35 -18.76
CA THR A 151 -17.82 21.06 -17.83
C THR A 151 -17.91 20.39 -16.46
N MET A 152 -16.79 20.30 -15.76
CA MET A 152 -16.79 19.80 -14.39
C MET A 152 -17.42 20.78 -13.38
N LEU A 153 -17.74 22.01 -13.80
CA LEU A 153 -18.43 23.02 -13.00
C LEU A 153 -19.96 22.98 -13.19
N ASP A 154 -20.45 22.15 -14.11
CA ASP A 154 -21.86 22.03 -14.45
C ASP A 154 -22.62 21.22 -13.39
N THR A 155 -23.51 21.91 -12.66
CA THR A 155 -24.42 21.33 -11.66
C THR A 155 -25.82 21.07 -12.19
N GLY A 156 -26.15 21.57 -13.39
CA GLY A 156 -27.48 21.44 -13.99
C GLY A 156 -27.69 20.11 -14.71
N ALA A 157 -26.62 19.53 -15.26
CA ALA A 157 -26.70 18.24 -15.93
C ALA A 157 -26.31 17.07 -15.00
N PRO A 158 -27.20 16.08 -14.78
CA PRO A 158 -26.93 14.94 -13.92
C PRO A 158 -25.71 14.13 -14.36
N LEU A 159 -25.53 13.97 -15.67
CA LEU A 159 -24.36 13.27 -16.20
C LEU A 159 -23.04 13.94 -15.77
N SER A 160 -22.97 15.27 -15.77
CA SER A 160 -21.76 16.03 -15.44
C SER A 160 -21.39 15.83 -13.97
N TYR A 161 -22.26 16.19 -13.02
CA TYR A 161 -21.91 16.12 -11.61
C TYR A 161 -21.82 14.68 -11.07
N VAL A 162 -22.60 13.74 -11.62
CA VAL A 162 -22.51 12.32 -11.21
C VAL A 162 -21.17 11.72 -11.61
N CYS A 163 -20.77 11.90 -12.87
CA CYS A 163 -19.60 11.23 -13.41
C CYS A 163 -18.28 11.93 -13.06
N TYR A 164 -18.26 13.26 -12.92
CA TYR A 164 -17.07 14.00 -12.45
C TYR A 164 -16.87 13.92 -10.93
N TRP A 165 -17.96 13.97 -10.15
CA TRP A 165 -17.86 14.13 -8.69
C TRP A 165 -18.44 12.96 -7.89
N LEU A 166 -19.72 12.62 -8.05
CA LEU A 166 -20.33 11.64 -7.13
C LEU A 166 -19.67 10.26 -7.23
N ILE A 167 -19.54 9.71 -8.44
CA ILE A 167 -18.95 8.38 -8.61
C ILE A 167 -17.45 8.38 -8.22
N PRO A 168 -16.60 9.28 -8.73
CA PRO A 168 -15.18 9.21 -8.41
C PRO A 168 -14.88 9.35 -6.91
N PHE A 169 -15.53 10.29 -6.22
CA PHE A 169 -15.23 10.57 -4.83
C PHE A 169 -15.91 9.60 -3.86
N THR A 170 -17.05 9.00 -4.23
CA THR A 170 -17.61 7.87 -3.46
C THR A 170 -16.73 6.63 -3.57
N LEU A 171 -16.22 6.30 -4.76
CA LEU A 171 -15.24 5.22 -4.94
C LEU A 171 -13.98 5.47 -4.12
N PHE A 172 -13.43 6.69 -4.17
CA PHE A 172 -12.27 7.07 -3.37
C PHE A 172 -12.52 6.92 -1.86
N GLY A 173 -13.67 7.39 -1.37
CA GLY A 173 -14.07 7.25 0.03
C GLY A 173 -14.24 5.78 0.45
N LEU A 174 -14.87 4.95 -0.38
CA LEU A 174 -15.01 3.51 -0.14
C LEU A 174 -13.65 2.82 -0.10
N ALA A 175 -12.71 3.16 -0.99
CA ALA A 175 -11.35 2.63 -0.98
C ALA A 175 -10.59 3.01 0.29
N ALA A 176 -10.74 4.26 0.77
CA ALA A 176 -10.15 4.70 2.03
C ALA A 176 -10.72 3.93 3.24
N LEU A 177 -12.03 3.67 3.27
CA LEU A 177 -12.67 2.84 4.31
C LEU A 177 -12.21 1.37 4.22
N ALA A 178 -12.17 0.80 3.02
CA ALA A 178 -11.68 -0.55 2.78
C ALA A 178 -10.22 -0.70 3.21
N SER A 179 -9.38 0.33 3.02
CA SER A 179 -7.98 0.36 3.45
C SER A 179 -7.82 0.24 4.97
N ARG A 180 -8.83 0.62 5.77
CA ARG A 180 -8.85 0.38 7.21
C ARG A 180 -9.37 -1.00 7.58
N LEU A 181 -10.44 -1.45 6.91
CA LEU A 181 -11.15 -2.68 7.29
C LEU A 181 -10.46 -3.95 6.80
N LEU A 182 -9.85 -3.93 5.61
CA LEU A 182 -9.23 -5.09 4.99
C LEU A 182 -8.01 -5.59 5.79
N PRO A 183 -7.01 -4.76 6.14
CA PRO A 183 -5.88 -5.23 6.93
C PRO A 183 -6.31 -5.71 8.32
N ALA A 184 -7.25 -4.99 8.95
CA ALA A 184 -7.77 -5.35 10.26
C ALA A 184 -8.43 -6.73 10.28
N ARG A 185 -9.05 -7.17 9.17
CA ARG A 185 -9.62 -8.53 9.06
C ARG A 185 -8.62 -9.57 8.57
N MET A 186 -7.73 -9.20 7.65
CA MET A 186 -6.75 -10.14 7.07
C MET A 186 -5.61 -10.48 8.03
N LEU A 187 -5.31 -9.59 8.99
CA LEU A 187 -4.28 -9.81 10.00
C LEU A 187 -4.83 -10.47 11.29
N ILE A 188 -6.14 -10.78 11.35
CA ILE A 188 -6.71 -11.58 12.45
C ILE A 188 -6.07 -12.97 12.40
N GLY A 189 -5.38 -13.35 13.48
CA GLY A 189 -4.70 -14.64 13.60
C GLY A 189 -3.23 -14.65 13.17
N VAL A 190 -2.62 -13.51 12.82
CA VAL A 190 -1.17 -13.43 12.57
C VAL A 190 -0.35 -13.77 13.82
N GLU A 191 -0.87 -13.46 15.01
CA GLU A 191 -0.28 -13.89 16.28
C GLU A 191 -0.38 -15.42 16.48
N ASP A 192 -1.40 -16.06 15.90
CA ASP A 192 -1.61 -17.51 15.95
C ASP A 192 -0.98 -18.27 14.77
N MET A 193 -0.23 -17.59 13.90
CA MET A 193 0.39 -18.19 12.73
C MET A 193 1.59 -19.05 13.15
N GLU A 194 1.61 -20.32 12.72
CA GLU A 194 2.76 -21.20 12.94
C GLU A 194 3.96 -20.68 12.12
N ARG A 195 5.05 -20.34 12.81
CA ARG A 195 6.35 -19.98 12.23
C ARG A 195 7.17 -21.25 12.05
N GLU A 196 7.75 -21.44 10.88
CA GLU A 196 8.70 -22.51 10.59
C GLU A 196 10.11 -22.05 10.91
N THR A 197 10.87 -22.86 11.64
CA THR A 197 12.31 -22.72 11.82
C THR A 197 12.98 -24.09 11.73
N SER A 198 14.30 -24.12 11.79
CA SER A 198 15.07 -25.36 11.85
C SER A 198 16.19 -25.21 12.86
N PHE A 199 16.38 -26.21 13.71
CA PHE A 199 17.45 -26.24 14.69
C PHE A 199 18.35 -27.45 14.48
N VAL A 200 19.58 -27.39 14.97
CA VAL A 200 20.55 -28.48 14.85
C VAL A 200 20.57 -29.26 16.15
N ALA A 201 20.43 -30.58 16.05
CA ALA A 201 20.59 -31.51 17.17
C ALA A 201 21.30 -32.78 16.72
N TYR A 202 21.85 -33.53 17.68
CA TYR A 202 22.42 -34.84 17.43
C TYR A 202 21.34 -35.83 16.99
N ASP A 203 21.70 -36.82 16.18
CA ASP A 203 20.76 -37.83 15.71
C ASP A 203 20.31 -38.81 16.80
N GLU A 204 21.14 -39.01 17.82
CA GLU A 204 20.84 -39.78 19.04
C GLU A 204 19.94 -39.03 20.04
N ALA A 205 19.58 -37.77 19.78
CA ALA A 205 18.79 -36.97 20.72
C ALA A 205 17.40 -37.58 20.94
N THR A 206 17.00 -37.68 22.20
CA THR A 206 15.68 -38.17 22.58
C THR A 206 14.59 -37.17 22.21
N ILE A 207 13.34 -37.63 22.11
CA ILE A 207 12.20 -36.77 21.76
C ILE A 207 12.09 -35.58 22.72
N ASP A 208 12.25 -35.80 24.02
CA ASP A 208 12.15 -34.74 25.03
C ASP A 208 13.28 -33.70 24.87
N GLU A 209 14.50 -34.15 24.56
CA GLU A 209 15.64 -33.25 24.28
C GLU A 209 15.40 -32.44 23.00
N LEU A 210 14.84 -33.05 21.95
CA LEU A 210 14.48 -32.35 20.72
C LEU A 210 13.44 -31.27 20.97
N TYR A 211 12.40 -31.56 21.76
CA TYR A 211 11.39 -30.56 22.12
C TYR A 211 11.98 -29.43 22.99
N PHE A 212 12.86 -29.76 23.93
CA PHE A 212 13.55 -28.76 24.74
C PHE A 212 14.42 -27.83 23.89
N LEU A 213 15.24 -28.39 23.00
CA LEU A 213 16.10 -27.63 22.09
C LEU A 213 15.27 -26.78 21.11
N ALA A 214 14.18 -27.32 20.58
CA ALA A 214 13.26 -26.57 19.73
C ALA A 214 12.65 -25.37 20.47
N GLN A 215 12.22 -25.56 21.72
CA GLN A 215 11.64 -24.50 22.55
C GLN A 215 12.66 -23.41 22.90
N GLU A 216 13.88 -23.77 23.28
CA GLU A 216 14.98 -22.82 23.53
C GLU A 216 15.34 -22.03 22.27
N HIS A 217 15.45 -22.71 21.13
CA HIS A 217 15.73 -22.07 19.85
C HIS A 217 14.63 -21.08 19.46
N ALA A 218 13.37 -21.52 19.53
CA ALA A 218 12.22 -20.67 19.25
C ALA A 218 12.18 -19.45 20.18
N ASN A 219 12.36 -19.63 21.50
CA ASN A 219 12.38 -18.53 22.48
C ASN A 219 13.49 -17.49 22.19
N ARG A 220 14.64 -17.91 21.67
CA ARG A 220 15.70 -16.99 21.26
C ARG A 220 15.34 -16.20 20.01
N GLU A 221 14.62 -16.81 19.06
CA GLU A 221 14.16 -16.14 17.84
C GLU A 221 13.06 -15.11 18.11
N VAL A 222 12.15 -15.35 19.07
CA VAL A 222 11.00 -14.47 19.30
C VAL A 222 11.40 -13.09 19.86
N GLY A 223 12.52 -13.02 20.59
CA GLY A 223 13.02 -11.79 21.21
C GLY A 223 12.34 -11.40 22.53
N PRO A 224 12.79 -10.29 23.16
CA PRO A 224 12.36 -9.90 24.50
C PRO A 224 10.88 -9.49 24.57
N GLY A 225 10.18 -9.95 25.61
CA GLY A 225 8.77 -9.62 25.90
C GLY A 225 7.74 -10.59 25.30
N LYS A 226 8.17 -11.51 24.45
CA LYS A 226 7.33 -12.54 23.82
C LYS A 226 7.82 -13.94 24.19
N GLU A 227 6.96 -14.94 24.04
CA GLU A 227 7.30 -16.35 24.24
C GLU A 227 6.81 -17.22 23.09
N ALA A 228 7.60 -18.23 22.74
CA ALA A 228 7.18 -19.27 21.80
C ALA A 228 6.25 -20.26 22.52
N TYR A 229 5.14 -20.60 21.89
CA TYR A 229 4.17 -21.57 22.41
C TYR A 229 3.71 -22.52 21.31
N ASN A 230 3.14 -23.67 21.70
CA ASN A 230 2.71 -24.71 20.76
C ASN A 230 3.85 -25.12 19.79
N VAL A 231 5.04 -25.32 20.35
CA VAL A 231 6.24 -25.75 19.59
C VAL A 231 6.04 -27.21 19.19
N LYS A 232 6.24 -27.50 17.91
CA LYS A 232 6.21 -28.84 17.32
C LYS A 232 7.53 -29.11 16.61
N VAL A 233 8.05 -30.31 16.76
CA VAL A 233 9.21 -30.78 16.00
C VAL A 233 8.70 -31.62 14.84
N GLY A 234 9.19 -31.34 13.64
CA GLY A 234 8.86 -32.09 12.43
C GLY A 234 9.57 -33.44 12.37
N GLY A 235 9.45 -34.12 11.23
CA GLY A 235 10.04 -35.44 11.00
C GLY A 235 11.58 -35.47 10.94
N MET A 236 12.13 -36.62 10.57
CA MET A 236 13.57 -36.90 10.48
C MET A 236 14.38 -35.73 9.90
N GLY A 237 15.35 -35.27 10.67
CA GLY A 237 16.21 -34.16 10.28
C GLY A 237 17.15 -34.48 9.11
N THR A 238 17.52 -33.47 8.33
CA THR A 238 18.45 -33.62 7.20
C THR A 238 19.89 -33.53 7.73
N PRO A 239 20.78 -34.50 7.42
CA PRO A 239 22.15 -34.50 7.88
C PRO A 239 22.92 -33.28 7.37
N LEU A 240 23.80 -32.74 8.21
CA LEU A 240 24.65 -31.62 7.83
C LEU A 240 25.81 -32.10 6.96
N THR A 241 26.17 -31.30 5.96
CA THR A 241 27.25 -31.65 5.03
C THR A 241 28.57 -31.77 5.78
N GLY A 242 29.13 -32.98 5.85
CA GLY A 242 30.42 -33.27 6.49
C GLY A 242 30.33 -33.74 7.96
N ASP A 243 29.14 -33.81 8.55
CA ASP A 243 28.93 -34.38 9.89
C ASP A 243 27.58 -35.10 9.96
N GLU A 244 27.58 -36.43 9.82
CA GLU A 244 26.37 -37.24 9.86
C GLU A 244 25.76 -37.37 11.27
N SER A 245 26.53 -37.07 12.32
CA SER A 245 26.06 -37.13 13.72
C SER A 245 25.11 -35.98 14.07
N ARG A 246 25.09 -34.91 13.26
CA ARG A 246 24.25 -33.73 13.47
C ARG A 246 23.26 -33.55 12.33
N LYS A 247 21.99 -33.40 12.71
CA LYS A 247 20.88 -33.25 11.77
C LYS A 247 20.17 -31.92 12.01
N SER A 248 19.71 -31.32 10.91
CA SER A 248 18.82 -30.16 10.91
C SER A 248 17.38 -30.63 11.04
N TRP A 249 16.73 -30.29 12.15
CA TRP A 249 15.37 -30.68 12.45
C TRP A 249 14.43 -29.51 12.17
N PRO A 250 13.42 -29.68 11.31
CA PRO A 250 12.39 -28.65 11.12
C PRO A 250 11.54 -28.55 12.40
N SER A 251 11.15 -27.34 12.78
CA SER A 251 10.21 -27.10 13.87
C SER A 251 9.23 -25.99 13.52
N THR A 252 8.03 -26.06 14.10
CA THR A 252 7.04 -24.99 14.03
C THR A 252 6.71 -24.47 15.41
N TYR A 253 6.42 -23.18 15.52
CA TYR A 253 6.02 -22.57 16.79
C TYR A 253 5.09 -21.38 16.57
N LYS A 254 4.31 -21.03 17.59
CA LYS A 254 3.49 -19.82 17.61
C LYS A 254 4.06 -18.81 18.60
N VAL A 255 3.66 -17.55 18.47
CA VAL A 255 4.22 -16.46 19.27
C VAL A 255 3.12 -15.75 20.04
N ARG A 256 3.29 -15.58 21.34
CA ARG A 256 2.38 -14.77 22.16
C ARG A 256 3.16 -13.85 23.07
N ASP A 257 2.48 -12.82 23.57
CA ASP A 257 3.03 -11.97 24.62
C ASP A 257 3.24 -12.80 25.89
N LYS A 258 4.40 -12.59 26.53
CA LYS A 258 4.74 -13.30 27.75
C LYS A 258 3.79 -12.86 28.86
N ARG A 259 3.01 -13.80 29.43
CA ARG A 259 2.16 -13.51 30.59
C ARG A 259 3.06 -13.02 31.74
N ARG A 260 2.77 -11.81 32.23
CA ARG A 260 3.38 -11.25 33.45
C ARG A 260 2.93 -12.02 34.68
#